data_AF-A0A2H0UPY2-F1
#
_entry.id   AF-A0A2H0UPY2-F1
#
_cell.length_a   1.000
_cell.length_b   1.000
_cell.length_c   1.000
_cell.angle_alpha   90.00
_cell.angle_beta   90.00
_cell.angle_gamma   90.00
#
_symmetry.space_group_name_H-M   'P 1'
#
loop_
_entity.id
_entity.type
_entity.pdbx_description
1 polymer ?
#
loop_
_entity_poly.entity_id
_entity_poly.type
_entity_poly.pdbx_seq_one_letter_code
_entity_poly.pdbx_strand_id
1 'polypeptide(L)'
;MLKKDLNNLEVFPESLSKRVSFNYSRKYLILFAGLGFFASLLLGFLMREFLVLPTLTSAFWLCIGAAILALILVFQNLFVCSTQTFLWASVVEAFGLSIFLFKFFHPWTVFALVALLATVLFGHREAHRDLNDRVKVRIQDFIRKVLIFSTRATAIFFALFLLGIYVSNGISRPAFDFFVEINKPTLEPFLGPIDLNLQANDFFTEVAKEQINRQFSGTEQFQHLASEGGLEEAYVGAGRELRNQVVEVTKLPVRADESASEYFYRLSSEKLPKPGTNNQLGFLGFMVVMVLVVYWALMFFLTIARILILSPLSWLIYRILAAMGVVYIERVMAEKEELTIK
;
A
#
# COMPACT_ATOMS: atom_id res chain seq x y z
N MET A 1 30.99 -18.96 -67.16
CA MET A 1 31.31 -17.79 -66.32
C MET A 1 30.23 -17.66 -65.25
N LEU A 2 30.64 -17.86 -63.98
CA LEU A 2 29.99 -17.44 -62.74
C LEU A 2 28.54 -17.90 -62.45
N LYS A 3 28.40 -19.21 -62.20
CA LYS A 3 27.55 -19.75 -61.13
C LYS A 3 28.35 -19.71 -59.83
N LYS A 4 28.43 -18.55 -59.20
CA LYS A 4 28.92 -18.31 -57.82
C LYS A 4 28.38 -16.93 -57.46
N ASP A 5 27.88 -16.76 -56.24
CA ASP A 5 27.31 -15.53 -55.67
C ASP A 5 25.79 -15.50 -55.43
N LEU A 6 25.19 -16.65 -55.14
CA LEU A 6 23.87 -16.72 -54.47
C LEU A 6 23.91 -17.46 -53.11
N ASN A 7 25.10 -17.64 -52.52
CA ASN A 7 25.28 -18.33 -51.24
C ASN A 7 25.62 -17.42 -50.05
N ASN A 8 25.49 -16.10 -50.19
CA ASN A 8 25.58 -15.17 -49.04
C ASN A 8 24.19 -14.74 -48.55
N LEU A 9 23.25 -15.68 -48.50
CA LEU A 9 22.21 -15.62 -47.48
C LEU A 9 22.93 -15.96 -46.18
N GLU A 10 23.26 -14.94 -45.39
CA GLU A 10 23.50 -15.11 -43.96
C GLU A 10 22.26 -15.80 -43.37
N VAL A 11 22.30 -17.13 -43.35
CA VAL A 11 21.39 -17.95 -42.57
C VAL A 11 21.72 -17.60 -41.12
N PHE A 12 21.04 -16.58 -40.59
CA PHE A 12 21.04 -16.30 -39.17
C PHE A 12 20.60 -17.58 -38.46
N PRO A 13 21.43 -18.19 -37.60
CA PRO A 13 20.96 -19.32 -36.83
C PRO A 13 19.84 -18.83 -35.89
N GLU A 14 18.65 -19.40 -36.03
CA GLU A 14 17.46 -19.14 -35.21
C GLU A 14 17.65 -19.47 -33.70
N SER A 15 18.83 -19.89 -33.27
CA SER A 15 19.13 -20.32 -31.89
C SER A 15 19.99 -19.32 -31.09
N LEU A 16 19.97 -18.03 -31.42
CA LEU A 16 20.60 -17.00 -30.58
C LEU A 16 19.75 -16.74 -29.32
N SER A 17 20.16 -17.35 -28.21
CA SER A 17 19.67 -16.99 -26.87
C SER A 17 20.44 -15.77 -26.36
N LYS A 18 19.73 -14.76 -25.82
CA LYS A 18 20.34 -13.58 -25.19
C LYS A 18 20.34 -13.80 -23.70
N ARG A 19 21.52 -13.96 -23.08
CA ARG A 19 21.67 -13.91 -21.62
C ARG A 19 21.95 -12.48 -21.20
N VAL A 20 21.46 -12.15 -20.03
CA VAL A 20 21.75 -10.89 -19.36
C VAL A 20 22.74 -11.20 -18.26
N SER A 21 23.91 -10.59 -18.30
CA SER A 21 24.88 -10.66 -17.21
C SER A 21 24.90 -9.32 -16.47
N PHE A 22 25.08 -9.39 -15.15
CA PHE A 22 25.18 -8.24 -14.25
C PHE A 22 26.58 -8.18 -13.65
N ASN A 23 27.12 -6.97 -13.51
CA ASN A 23 28.39 -6.77 -12.81
C ASN A 23 28.18 -6.84 -11.28
N TYR A 24 28.48 -7.98 -10.67
CA TYR A 24 28.37 -8.23 -9.22
C TYR A 24 29.52 -7.65 -8.40
N SER A 25 30.04 -6.48 -8.77
CA SER A 25 31.14 -5.83 -8.04
C SER A 25 30.73 -5.51 -6.60
N ARG A 26 31.59 -5.87 -5.64
CA ARG A 26 31.43 -5.55 -4.20
C ARG A 26 31.20 -4.05 -3.96
N LYS A 27 31.69 -3.18 -4.83
CA LYS A 27 31.51 -1.72 -4.74
C LYS A 27 30.02 -1.33 -4.83
N TYR A 28 29.28 -1.92 -5.76
CA TYR A 28 27.84 -1.64 -5.92
C TYR A 28 27.04 -2.22 -4.76
N LEU A 29 27.43 -3.39 -4.25
CA LEU A 29 26.79 -3.99 -3.08
C LEU A 29 26.90 -3.08 -1.85
N ILE A 30 28.11 -2.58 -1.55
CA ILE A 30 28.33 -1.67 -0.40
C ILE A 30 27.58 -0.35 -0.59
N LEU A 31 27.64 0.23 -1.80
CA LEU A 31 26.95 1.47 -2.12
C LEU A 31 25.43 1.34 -1.91
N PHE A 32 24.81 0.33 -2.51
CA PHE A 32 23.36 0.16 -2.42
C PHE A 32 22.91 -0.31 -1.04
N ALA A 33 23.71 -1.10 -0.31
CA ALA A 33 23.44 -1.41 1.10
C ALA A 33 23.47 -0.15 1.98
N GLY A 34 24.46 0.73 1.79
CA GLY A 34 24.54 2.02 2.48
C GLY A 34 23.35 2.93 2.15
N LEU A 35 23.04 3.10 0.85
CA LEU A 35 21.88 3.88 0.40
C LEU A 35 20.57 3.31 0.97
N GLY A 36 20.44 1.99 1.00
CA GLY A 36 19.27 1.31 1.53
C GLY A 36 19.08 1.56 3.02
N PHE A 37 20.17 1.50 3.80
CA PHE A 37 20.14 1.88 5.20
C PHE A 37 19.71 3.34 5.40
N PHE A 38 20.28 4.30 4.66
CA PHE A 38 19.86 5.71 4.76
C PHE A 38 18.42 5.94 4.32
N ALA A 39 17.95 5.24 3.28
CA ALA A 39 16.56 5.31 2.85
C ALA A 39 15.60 4.70 3.89
N SER A 40 16.02 3.64 4.58
CA SER A 40 15.24 3.05 5.68
C SER A 40 15.16 3.99 6.88
N LEU A 41 16.26 4.67 7.23
CA LEU A 41 16.27 5.73 8.25
C LEU A 41 15.33 6.87 7.88
N LEU A 42 15.42 7.36 6.63
CA LEU A 42 14.53 8.40 6.12
C LEU A 42 13.07 7.98 6.19
N LEU A 43 12.76 6.75 5.77
CA LEU A 43 11.39 6.22 5.83
C LEU A 43 10.89 6.13 7.28
N GLY A 44 11.72 5.65 8.21
CA GLY A 44 11.38 5.58 9.63
C GLY A 44 11.13 6.96 10.24
N PHE A 45 11.95 7.96 9.86
CA PHE A 45 11.75 9.35 10.26
C PHE A 45 10.43 9.92 9.73
N LEU A 46 10.17 9.80 8.42
CA LEU A 46 8.95 10.30 7.79
C LEU A 46 7.69 9.61 8.33
N MET A 47 7.81 8.32 8.65
CA MET A 47 6.75 7.55 9.28
C MET A 47 6.46 8.07 10.69
N ARG A 48 7.49 8.36 11.49
CA ARG A 48 7.32 9.00 12.80
C ARG A 48 6.60 10.34 12.68
N GLU A 49 7.01 11.20 11.75
CA GLU A 49 6.37 12.50 11.55
C GLU A 49 4.89 12.35 11.15
N PHE A 50 4.59 11.43 10.24
CA PHE A 50 3.19 11.11 9.87
C PHE A 50 2.37 10.63 11.06
N LEU A 51 2.94 9.80 11.95
CA LEU A 51 2.23 9.30 13.14
C LEU A 51 1.95 10.37 14.18
N VAL A 52 2.85 11.35 14.31
CA VAL A 52 2.73 12.45 15.27
C VAL A 52 1.73 13.49 14.77
N LEU A 53 1.81 13.87 13.49
CA LEU A 53 0.94 14.87 12.88
C LEU A 53 0.50 14.43 11.47
N PRO A 54 -0.56 13.60 11.38
CA PRO A 54 -1.09 13.13 10.11
C PRO A 54 -1.65 14.30 9.29
N THR A 55 -0.98 14.61 8.19
CA THR A 55 -1.35 15.65 7.22
C THR A 55 -1.11 15.14 5.80
N LEU A 56 -1.78 15.71 4.80
CA LEU A 56 -1.53 15.37 3.38
C LEU A 56 -0.06 15.55 3.01
N THR A 57 0.59 16.59 3.51
CA THR A 57 2.03 16.84 3.30
C THR A 57 2.89 15.73 3.89
N SER A 58 2.64 15.33 5.14
CA SER A 58 3.39 14.22 5.76
C SER A 58 3.14 12.87 5.07
N ALA A 59 1.91 12.61 4.62
CA ALA A 59 1.56 11.42 3.85
C ALA A 59 2.26 11.40 2.48
N PHE A 60 2.32 12.54 1.80
CA PHE A 60 3.03 12.71 0.53
C PHE A 60 4.53 12.40 0.69
N TRP A 61 5.18 12.99 1.70
CA TRP A 61 6.60 12.71 1.97
C TRP A 61 6.82 11.25 2.35
N LEU A 62 5.94 10.65 3.16
CA LEU A 62 5.98 9.23 3.49
C LEU A 62 5.94 8.34 2.24
N CYS A 63 5.07 8.66 1.28
CA CYS A 63 4.99 7.98 -0.01
C CYS A 63 6.28 8.13 -0.82
N ILE A 64 6.90 9.32 -0.83
CA ILE A 64 8.20 9.54 -1.48
C ILE A 64 9.29 8.68 -0.82
N GLY A 65 9.36 8.68 0.51
CA GLY A 65 10.33 7.85 1.26
C GLY A 65 10.16 6.37 0.95
N ALA A 66 8.92 5.89 0.91
CA ALA A 66 8.60 4.50 0.57
C ALA A 66 9.01 4.15 -0.87
N ALA A 67 8.79 5.07 -1.81
CA ALA A 67 9.19 4.91 -3.20
C ALA A 67 10.73 4.86 -3.38
N ILE A 68 11.46 5.72 -2.66
CA ILE A 68 12.93 5.73 -2.65
C ILE A 68 13.47 4.40 -2.13
N LEU A 69 12.95 3.91 -0.99
CA LEU A 69 13.35 2.62 -0.44
C LEU A 69 13.04 1.46 -1.40
N ALA A 70 11.84 1.45 -2.00
CA ALA A 70 11.47 0.44 -2.98
C ALA A 70 12.40 0.43 -4.19
N LEU A 71 12.79 1.60 -4.70
CA LEU A 71 13.73 1.74 -5.80
C LEU A 71 15.12 1.20 -5.43
N ILE A 72 15.62 1.52 -4.24
CA ILE A 72 16.92 1.02 -3.77
C ILE A 72 16.90 -0.49 -3.57
N LEU A 73 15.82 -1.06 -3.02
CA LEU A 73 15.64 -2.51 -2.91
C LEU A 73 15.66 -3.19 -4.29
N VAL A 74 15.11 -2.56 -5.33
CA VAL A 74 15.19 -3.06 -6.70
C VAL A 74 16.63 -3.11 -7.18
N PHE A 75 17.39 -2.04 -6.97
CA PHE A 75 18.81 -2.02 -7.33
C PHE A 75 19.59 -3.07 -6.55
N GLN A 76 19.42 -3.18 -5.24
CA GLN A 76 20.10 -4.21 -4.44
C GLN A 76 19.84 -5.62 -4.94
N ASN A 77 18.59 -5.94 -5.30
CA ASN A 77 18.24 -7.25 -5.85
C ASN A 77 18.99 -7.61 -7.15
N LEU A 78 19.40 -6.61 -7.93
CA LEU A 78 20.18 -6.79 -9.17
C LEU A 78 21.65 -7.11 -8.90
N PHE A 79 22.22 -6.61 -7.80
CA PHE A 79 23.66 -6.73 -7.50
C PHE A 79 24.02 -7.82 -6.49
N VAL A 80 23.03 -8.31 -5.73
CA VAL A 80 23.27 -9.33 -4.71
C VAL A 80 22.87 -10.70 -5.25
N CYS A 81 23.85 -11.55 -5.60
CA CYS A 81 23.57 -12.95 -5.99
C CYS A 81 23.22 -13.85 -4.80
N SER A 82 23.82 -13.57 -3.64
CA SER A 82 23.67 -14.43 -2.47
C SER A 82 22.44 -14.04 -1.66
N THR A 83 21.48 -14.95 -1.54
CA THR A 83 20.32 -14.77 -0.67
C THR A 83 20.74 -14.45 0.77
N GLN A 84 21.86 -15.02 1.25
CA GLN A 84 22.36 -14.76 2.60
C GLN A 84 22.85 -13.32 2.75
N THR A 85 23.56 -12.79 1.74
CA THR A 85 24.02 -11.40 1.77
C THR A 85 22.85 -10.42 1.66
N PHE A 86 21.84 -10.76 0.85
CA PHE A 86 20.63 -9.96 0.72
C PHE A 86 19.83 -9.94 2.02
N LEU A 87 19.70 -11.10 2.70
CA LEU A 87 19.10 -11.21 4.02
C LEU A 87 19.76 -10.28 5.03
N TRP A 88 21.09 -10.30 5.14
CA TRP A 88 21.80 -9.41 6.07
C TRP A 88 21.60 -7.93 5.75
N ALA A 89 21.62 -7.55 4.46
CA ALA A 89 21.33 -6.19 4.05
C ALA A 89 19.91 -5.77 4.46
N SER A 90 18.90 -6.60 4.18
CA SER A 90 17.51 -6.32 4.56
C SER A 90 17.30 -6.26 6.07
N VAL A 91 18.01 -7.06 6.86
CA VAL A 91 17.96 -6.97 8.33
C VAL A 91 18.52 -5.64 8.84
N VAL A 92 19.63 -5.16 8.28
CA VAL A 92 20.22 -3.86 8.62
C VAL A 92 19.27 -2.71 8.25
N GLU A 93 18.59 -2.79 7.11
CA GLU A 93 17.57 -1.82 6.71
C GLU A 93 16.33 -1.86 7.60
N ALA A 94 15.87 -3.06 7.99
CA ALA A 94 14.76 -3.22 8.92
C ALA A 94 15.08 -2.59 10.28
N PHE A 95 16.35 -2.69 10.72
CA PHE A 95 16.85 -1.98 11.89
C PHE A 95 16.85 -0.46 11.69
N GLY A 96 17.35 0.03 10.55
CA GLY A 96 17.32 1.46 10.20
C GLY A 96 15.92 2.05 10.23
N LEU A 97 14.94 1.36 9.64
CA LEU A 97 13.52 1.71 9.67
C LEU A 97 12.97 1.82 11.10
N SER A 98 13.47 0.96 12.00
CA SER A 98 12.98 0.83 13.37
C SER A 98 13.49 1.91 14.33
N ILE A 99 14.64 2.53 14.04
CA ILE A 99 15.32 3.47 14.96
C ILE A 99 14.41 4.63 15.38
N PHE A 100 13.73 5.27 14.43
CA PHE A 100 12.84 6.40 14.71
C PHE A 100 11.46 5.98 15.24
N LEU A 101 11.15 4.68 15.20
CA LEU A 101 9.85 4.13 15.59
C LEU A 101 9.86 3.53 17.00
N PHE A 102 10.95 3.66 17.76
CA PHE A 102 11.12 3.00 19.07
C PHE A 102 9.99 3.31 20.07
N LYS A 103 9.43 4.53 20.06
CA LYS A 103 8.32 4.92 20.94
C LYS A 103 6.99 4.27 20.57
N PHE A 104 6.89 3.75 19.35
CA PHE A 104 5.71 3.10 18.80
C PHE A 104 5.88 1.58 18.67
N PHE A 105 6.97 1.02 19.22
CA PHE A 105 7.25 -0.40 19.12
C PHE A 105 6.23 -1.22 19.90
N HIS A 106 5.57 -2.13 19.19
CA HIS A 106 4.67 -3.13 19.75
C HIS A 106 5.04 -4.51 19.20
N PRO A 107 4.68 -5.65 19.82
CA PRO A 107 4.82 -6.98 19.22
C PRO A 107 4.34 -7.09 17.76
N TRP A 108 3.31 -6.32 17.39
CA TRP A 108 2.82 -6.21 16.01
C TRP A 108 3.84 -5.58 15.04
N THR A 109 4.68 -4.65 15.51
CA THR A 109 5.82 -4.10 14.76
C THR A 109 6.82 -5.19 14.41
N VAL A 110 7.12 -6.10 15.34
CA VAL A 110 8.02 -7.23 15.08
C VAL A 110 7.42 -8.14 14.02
N PHE A 111 6.13 -8.46 14.12
CA PHE A 111 5.44 -9.25 13.11
C PHE A 111 5.43 -8.56 11.73
N ALA A 112 5.23 -7.24 11.69
CA ALA A 112 5.30 -6.43 10.47
C ALA A 112 6.70 -6.49 9.82
N LEU A 113 7.76 -6.37 10.62
CA LEU A 113 9.15 -6.47 10.14
C LEU A 113 9.47 -7.87 9.60
N VAL A 114 9.02 -8.92 10.31
CA VAL A 114 9.19 -10.31 9.84
C VAL A 114 8.44 -10.54 8.52
N ALA A 115 7.20 -10.05 8.42
CA ALA A 115 6.42 -10.16 7.18
C ALA A 115 7.06 -9.39 6.02
N LEU A 116 7.63 -8.20 6.28
CA LEU A 116 8.40 -7.43 5.31
C LEU A 116 9.62 -8.24 4.81
N LEU A 117 10.44 -8.75 5.73
CA LEU A 117 11.64 -9.52 5.40
C LEU A 117 11.28 -10.78 4.60
N ALA A 118 10.29 -11.55 5.05
CA ALA A 118 9.83 -12.76 4.37
C ALA A 118 9.37 -12.47 2.93
N THR A 119 8.61 -11.39 2.74
CA THR A 119 8.08 -11.01 1.42
C THR A 119 9.19 -10.53 0.47
N VAL A 120 10.12 -9.73 0.98
CA VAL A 120 11.28 -9.24 0.20
C VAL A 120 12.21 -10.40 -0.19
N LEU A 121 12.48 -11.34 0.73
CA LEU A 121 13.28 -12.54 0.46
C LEU A 121 12.62 -13.49 -0.54
N PHE A 122 11.30 -13.67 -0.42
CA PHE A 122 10.55 -14.48 -1.38
C PHE A 122 10.60 -13.86 -2.77
N GLY A 123 10.41 -12.54 -2.87
CA GLY A 123 10.54 -11.80 -4.12
C GLY A 123 11.92 -11.91 -4.75
N HIS A 124 12.97 -11.81 -3.94
CA HIS A 124 14.36 -12.01 -4.37
C HIS A 124 14.57 -13.40 -4.97
N ARG A 125 14.18 -14.46 -4.25
CA ARG A 125 14.32 -15.85 -4.72
C ARG A 125 13.56 -16.10 -6.01
N GLU A 126 12.32 -15.64 -6.08
CA GLU A 126 11.45 -15.84 -7.25
C GLU A 126 11.94 -15.06 -8.48
N ALA A 127 12.50 -13.87 -8.29
CA ALA A 127 13.07 -13.08 -9.37
C ALA A 127 14.36 -13.72 -9.91
N HIS A 128 15.23 -14.23 -9.04
CA HIS A 128 16.47 -14.92 -9.45
C HIS A 128 16.21 -16.29 -10.09
N ARG A 129 15.17 -17.02 -9.65
CA ARG A 129 14.73 -18.26 -10.31
C ARG A 129 14.39 -18.01 -11.79
N ASP A 130 13.65 -16.95 -12.08
CA ASP A 130 13.28 -16.58 -13.45
C ASP A 130 14.48 -16.16 -14.33
N LEU A 131 15.54 -15.60 -13.74
CA LEU A 131 16.78 -15.29 -14.46
C LEU A 131 17.51 -16.56 -14.89
N ASN A 132 17.48 -17.60 -14.05
CA ASN A 132 18.18 -18.85 -14.28
C ASN A 132 17.40 -19.81 -15.19
N ASP A 133 16.06 -19.79 -15.14
CA ASP A 133 15.20 -20.78 -15.81
C ASP A 133 14.75 -20.37 -17.24
N ARG A 134 14.97 -19.12 -17.69
CA ARG A 134 14.47 -18.63 -19.00
C ARG A 134 15.58 -18.31 -20.00
N VAL A 135 15.59 -19.04 -21.12
CA VAL A 135 16.47 -18.86 -22.31
C VAL A 135 16.37 -17.45 -22.95
N LYS A 136 15.29 -16.70 -22.67
CA LYS A 136 15.11 -15.30 -23.06
C LYS A 136 14.70 -14.47 -21.84
N VAL A 137 15.68 -13.91 -21.13
CA VAL A 137 15.42 -12.98 -20.03
C VAL A 137 14.98 -11.63 -20.60
N ARG A 138 13.75 -11.19 -20.28
CA ARG A 138 13.41 -9.77 -20.36
C ARG A 138 13.72 -9.17 -19.00
N ILE A 139 14.77 -8.35 -18.89
CA ILE A 139 15.15 -7.64 -17.65
C ILE A 139 13.97 -6.86 -17.06
N GLN A 140 13.08 -6.39 -17.92
CA GLN A 140 11.82 -5.77 -17.53
C GLN A 140 10.93 -6.68 -16.66
N ASP A 141 10.85 -7.98 -16.96
CA ASP A 141 10.06 -8.92 -16.16
C ASP A 141 10.69 -9.15 -14.78
N PHE A 142 12.03 -9.20 -14.71
CA PHE A 142 12.77 -9.27 -13.44
C PHE A 142 12.52 -8.02 -12.59
N ILE A 143 12.81 -6.83 -13.14
CA ILE A 143 12.62 -5.54 -12.44
C ILE A 143 11.16 -5.40 -11.99
N ARG A 144 10.21 -5.76 -12.85
CA ARG A 144 8.77 -5.74 -12.53
C ARG A 144 8.44 -6.66 -11.36
N LYS A 145 8.95 -7.91 -11.34
CA LYS A 145 8.70 -8.84 -10.23
C LYS A 145 9.25 -8.28 -8.93
N VAL A 146 10.49 -7.81 -8.93
CA VAL A 146 11.11 -7.22 -7.74
C VAL A 146 10.32 -6.02 -7.23
N LEU A 147 9.94 -5.09 -8.12
CA LEU A 147 9.09 -3.96 -7.76
C LEU A 147 7.77 -4.40 -7.12
N ILE A 148 7.09 -5.40 -7.69
CA ILE A 148 5.82 -5.92 -7.14
C ILE A 148 6.03 -6.48 -5.72
N PHE A 149 7.06 -7.28 -5.51
CA PHE A 149 7.31 -7.87 -4.18
C PHE A 149 7.78 -6.84 -3.16
N SER A 150 8.63 -5.88 -3.54
CA SER A 150 9.03 -4.78 -2.67
C SER A 150 7.83 -3.91 -2.28
N THR A 151 6.97 -3.53 -3.21
CA THR A 151 5.78 -2.73 -2.89
C THR A 151 4.78 -3.50 -2.03
N ARG A 152 4.61 -4.81 -2.28
CA ARG A 152 3.81 -5.69 -1.41
C ARG A 152 4.37 -5.74 0.00
N ALA A 153 5.68 -5.92 0.15
CA ALA A 153 6.33 -5.97 1.44
C ALA A 153 6.13 -4.67 2.23
N THR A 154 6.33 -3.52 1.57
CA THR A 154 6.13 -2.19 2.17
C THR A 154 4.66 -1.98 2.55
N ALA A 155 3.70 -2.39 1.71
CA ALA A 155 2.28 -2.29 2.00
C ALA A 155 1.85 -3.16 3.20
N ILE A 156 2.31 -4.42 3.25
CA ILE A 156 2.08 -5.33 4.37
C ILE A 156 2.67 -4.77 5.66
N PHE A 157 3.88 -4.23 5.60
CA PHE A 157 4.52 -3.59 6.73
C PHE A 157 3.69 -2.42 7.26
N PHE A 158 3.32 -1.47 6.40
CA PHE A 158 2.51 -0.32 6.80
C PHE A 158 1.16 -0.75 7.40
N ALA A 159 0.48 -1.71 6.78
CA ALA A 159 -0.80 -2.22 7.26
C ALA A 159 -0.66 -2.83 8.67
N LEU A 160 0.28 -3.75 8.86
CA LEU A 160 0.49 -4.41 10.16
C LEU A 160 1.01 -3.45 11.23
N PHE A 161 1.87 -2.51 10.84
CA PHE A 161 2.46 -1.56 11.76
C PHE A 161 1.45 -0.52 12.25
N LEU A 162 0.70 0.13 11.34
CA LEU A 162 -0.34 1.11 11.70
C LEU A 162 -1.43 0.47 12.54
N LEU A 163 -1.82 -0.75 12.16
CA LEU A 163 -2.75 -1.54 12.94
C LEU A 163 -2.20 -1.80 14.35
N GLY A 164 -0.96 -2.23 14.47
CA GLY A 164 -0.29 -2.42 15.76
C GLY A 164 -0.34 -1.18 16.65
N ILE A 165 -0.09 0.00 16.08
CA ILE A 165 -0.18 1.27 16.81
C ILE A 165 -1.61 1.55 17.26
N TYR A 166 -2.58 1.51 16.35
CA TYR A 166 -3.97 1.88 16.66
C TYR A 166 -4.65 0.91 17.63
N VAL A 167 -4.25 -0.36 17.60
CA VAL A 167 -4.69 -1.37 18.57
C VAL A 167 -4.17 -1.09 19.96
N SER A 168 -2.90 -0.70 20.07
CA SER A 168 -2.22 -0.59 21.36
C SER A 168 -2.51 0.74 22.03
N ASN A 169 -2.64 1.81 21.24
CA ASN A 169 -2.73 3.18 21.72
C ASN A 169 -4.07 3.86 21.39
N GLY A 170 -4.95 3.20 20.63
CA GLY A 170 -6.13 3.85 20.04
C GLY A 170 -5.77 4.71 18.82
N ILE A 171 -6.81 5.15 18.10
CA ILE A 171 -6.64 6.16 17.05
C ILE A 171 -6.47 7.52 17.75
N SER A 172 -5.42 8.27 17.42
CA SER A 172 -5.24 9.62 17.93
C SER A 172 -6.23 10.59 17.28
N ARG A 173 -6.62 11.67 17.97
CA ARG A 173 -7.56 12.65 17.40
C ARG A 173 -7.07 13.23 16.05
N PRO A 174 -5.79 13.63 15.90
CA PRO A 174 -5.28 14.07 14.60
C PRO A 174 -5.39 13.00 13.49
N ALA A 175 -5.19 11.72 13.81
CA ALA A 175 -5.33 10.65 12.84
C ALA A 175 -6.80 10.44 12.45
N PHE A 176 -7.72 10.49 13.41
CA PHE A 176 -9.15 10.44 13.15
C PHE A 176 -9.61 11.57 12.23
N ASP A 177 -9.25 12.81 12.55
CA ASP A 177 -9.64 13.98 11.77
C ASP A 177 -9.09 13.88 10.33
N PHE A 178 -7.83 13.45 10.17
CA PHE A 178 -7.23 13.20 8.85
C PHE A 178 -7.96 12.12 8.04
N PHE A 179 -8.32 10.99 8.66
CA PHE A 179 -9.08 9.94 7.98
C PHE A 179 -10.46 10.41 7.55
N VAL A 180 -11.13 11.15 8.43
CA VAL A 180 -12.42 11.77 8.13
C VAL A 180 -12.32 12.74 6.96
N GLU A 181 -11.32 13.61 6.96
CA GLU A 181 -11.09 14.61 5.91
C GLU A 181 -10.84 13.96 4.54
N ILE A 182 -10.00 12.93 4.46
CA ILE A 182 -9.72 12.21 3.21
C ILE A 182 -10.94 11.46 2.70
N ASN A 183 -11.78 10.93 3.60
CA ASN A 183 -12.97 10.17 3.20
C ASN A 183 -14.17 11.08 2.92
N LYS A 184 -14.16 12.34 3.33
CA LYS A 184 -15.27 13.28 3.14
C LYS A 184 -15.79 13.33 1.69
N PRO A 185 -14.94 13.46 0.64
CA PRO A 185 -15.41 13.45 -0.75
C PRO A 185 -16.09 12.14 -1.18
N THR A 186 -15.74 11.02 -0.53
CA THR A 186 -16.34 9.71 -0.79
C THR A 186 -17.68 9.56 -0.08
N LEU A 187 -17.85 10.23 1.06
CA LEU A 187 -19.06 10.16 1.89
C LEU A 187 -20.12 11.21 1.49
N GLU A 188 -19.71 12.36 0.96
CA GLU A 188 -20.59 13.45 0.51
C GLU A 188 -21.71 13.01 -0.47
N PRO A 189 -21.43 12.13 -1.46
CA PRO A 189 -22.47 11.61 -2.34
C PRO A 189 -23.54 10.76 -1.63
N PHE A 190 -23.27 10.26 -0.42
CA PHE A 190 -24.23 9.43 0.34
C PHE A 190 -24.89 10.19 1.48
N LEU A 191 -24.18 11.14 2.09
CA LEU A 191 -24.59 11.81 3.33
C LEU A 191 -24.84 13.31 3.18
N GLY A 192 -24.56 13.91 2.01
CA GLY A 192 -24.63 15.36 1.82
C GLY A 192 -23.35 16.08 2.21
N PRO A 193 -23.33 17.42 2.14
CA PRO A 193 -22.23 18.21 2.69
C PRO A 193 -22.15 18.00 4.21
N ILE A 194 -21.24 17.12 4.64
CA ILE A 194 -21.05 16.74 6.04
C ILE A 194 -20.24 17.84 6.75
N ASP A 195 -20.85 18.52 7.72
CA ASP A 195 -20.11 19.31 8.72
C ASP A 195 -20.11 18.57 10.06
N LEU A 196 -18.94 18.04 10.42
CA LEU A 196 -18.75 17.28 11.66
C LEU A 196 -18.49 18.16 12.88
N ASN A 197 -18.40 19.47 12.70
CA ASN A 197 -18.27 20.43 13.80
C ASN A 197 -19.63 20.81 14.41
N LEU A 198 -20.73 20.47 13.73
CA LEU A 198 -22.07 20.61 14.27
C LEU A 198 -22.25 19.76 15.53
N GLN A 199 -23.17 20.17 16.40
CA GLN A 199 -23.60 19.32 17.51
C GLN A 199 -24.12 18.00 16.95
N ALA A 200 -23.85 16.89 17.65
CA ALA A 200 -24.17 15.57 17.14
C ALA A 200 -25.68 15.38 16.85
N ASN A 201 -26.56 16.05 17.60
CA ASN A 201 -28.01 16.00 17.34
C ASN A 201 -28.40 16.75 16.05
N ASP A 202 -27.80 17.90 15.80
CA ASP A 202 -28.03 18.69 14.59
C ASP A 202 -27.47 17.97 13.37
N PHE A 203 -26.33 17.29 13.53
CA PHE A 203 -25.74 16.44 12.50
C PHE A 203 -26.70 15.36 11.98
N PHE A 204 -27.34 14.58 12.87
CA PHE A 204 -28.29 13.56 12.43
C PHE A 204 -29.53 14.17 11.74
N THR A 205 -29.94 15.36 12.17
CA THR A 205 -31.07 16.09 11.57
C THR A 205 -30.73 16.59 10.16
N GLU A 206 -29.54 17.14 9.96
CA GLU A 206 -29.08 17.58 8.63
C GLU A 206 -28.86 16.39 7.67
N VAL A 207 -28.33 15.27 8.15
CA VAL A 207 -28.24 14.03 7.35
C VAL A 207 -29.63 13.53 6.96
N ALA A 208 -30.59 13.52 7.89
CA ALA A 208 -31.96 13.12 7.60
C ALA A 208 -32.62 14.03 6.55
N LYS A 209 -32.46 15.35 6.71
CA LYS A 209 -32.96 16.36 5.78
C LYS A 209 -32.41 16.16 4.38
N GLU A 210 -31.11 15.93 4.23
CA GLU A 210 -30.51 15.66 2.93
C GLU A 210 -31.05 14.36 2.30
N GLN A 211 -31.19 13.28 3.09
CA GLN A 211 -31.76 12.03 2.59
C GLN A 211 -33.21 12.20 2.13
N ILE A 212 -34.02 12.91 2.91
CA ILE A 212 -35.43 13.18 2.60
C ILE A 212 -35.53 14.06 1.35
N ASN A 213 -34.74 15.13 1.26
CA ASN A 213 -34.71 15.99 0.07
C ASN A 213 -34.29 15.21 -1.18
N ARG A 214 -33.30 14.33 -1.10
CA ARG A 214 -32.87 13.54 -2.26
C ARG A 214 -33.91 12.51 -2.71
N GLN A 215 -34.60 11.87 -1.77
CA GLN A 215 -35.56 10.81 -2.08
C GLN A 215 -36.94 11.36 -2.46
N PHE A 216 -37.36 12.48 -1.88
CA PHE A 216 -38.76 12.91 -1.90
C PHE A 216 -39.00 14.31 -2.48
N SER A 217 -37.97 15.10 -2.83
CA SER A 217 -38.13 16.51 -3.31
C SER A 217 -38.99 16.71 -4.55
N GLY A 218 -39.42 15.64 -5.22
CA GLY A 218 -40.37 15.68 -6.35
C GLY A 218 -41.72 15.02 -6.10
N THR A 219 -42.03 14.57 -4.87
CA THR A 219 -43.27 13.86 -4.55
C THR A 219 -44.37 14.79 -4.04
N GLU A 220 -45.64 14.47 -4.34
CA GLU A 220 -46.79 15.24 -3.86
C GLU A 220 -46.85 15.31 -2.32
N GLN A 221 -46.44 14.24 -1.63
CA GLN A 221 -46.35 14.22 -0.16
C GLN A 221 -45.34 15.22 0.39
N PHE A 222 -44.18 15.37 -0.26
CA PHE A 222 -43.17 16.34 0.15
C PHE A 222 -43.68 17.77 -0.06
N GLN A 223 -44.35 18.03 -1.18
CA GLN A 223 -44.94 19.35 -1.47
C GLN A 223 -46.06 19.71 -0.49
N HIS A 224 -46.89 18.73 -0.10
CA HIS A 224 -47.94 18.92 0.92
C HIS A 224 -47.35 19.25 2.29
N LEU A 225 -46.36 18.48 2.74
CA LEU A 225 -45.64 18.71 4.00
C LEU A 225 -44.88 20.05 3.99
N ALA A 226 -44.38 20.48 2.83
CA ALA A 226 -43.73 21.78 2.65
C ALA A 226 -44.72 22.94 2.78
N SER A 227 -45.92 22.80 2.20
CA SER A 227 -46.96 23.84 2.27
C SER A 227 -47.57 24.00 3.66
N GLU A 228 -47.59 22.93 4.46
CA GLU A 228 -48.17 22.94 5.81
C GLU A 228 -47.15 23.23 6.92
N GLY A 229 -45.87 23.41 6.59
CA GLY A 229 -44.81 23.67 7.57
C GLY A 229 -44.37 22.46 8.39
N GLY A 230 -44.88 21.25 8.10
CA GLY A 230 -44.58 20.01 8.82
C GLY A 230 -43.23 19.39 8.49
N LEU A 231 -42.49 19.93 7.51
CA LEU A 231 -41.18 19.41 7.12
C LEU A 231 -40.15 19.44 8.25
N GLU A 232 -40.15 20.49 9.07
CA GLU A 232 -39.17 20.63 10.15
C GLU A 232 -39.35 19.53 11.21
N GLU A 233 -40.60 19.24 11.57
CA GLU A 233 -40.92 18.15 12.50
C GLU A 233 -40.57 16.77 11.90
N ALA A 234 -40.78 16.60 10.59
CA ALA A 234 -40.38 15.37 9.89
C ALA A 234 -38.84 15.19 9.87
N TYR A 235 -38.08 16.26 9.64
CA TYR A 235 -36.62 16.24 9.69
C TYR A 235 -36.10 15.90 11.10
N VAL A 236 -36.64 16.56 12.13
CA VAL A 236 -36.26 16.32 13.52
C VAL A 236 -36.65 14.90 13.97
N GLY A 237 -37.82 14.41 13.55
CA GLY A 237 -38.28 13.05 13.83
C GLY A 237 -37.37 12.00 13.21
N ALA A 238 -37.07 12.13 11.91
CA ALA A 238 -36.16 11.23 11.20
C ALA A 238 -34.72 11.30 11.73
N GLY A 239 -34.22 12.51 12.07
CA GLY A 239 -32.91 12.69 12.70
C GLY A 239 -32.82 12.00 14.06
N ARG A 240 -33.89 12.07 14.87
CA ARG A 240 -33.98 11.34 16.15
C ARG A 240 -33.99 9.82 15.95
N GLU A 241 -34.69 9.33 14.94
CA GLU A 241 -34.72 7.91 14.61
C GLU A 241 -33.34 7.41 14.16
N LEU A 242 -32.67 8.13 13.25
CA LEU A 242 -31.28 7.83 12.85
C LEU A 242 -30.34 7.80 14.05
N ARG A 243 -30.40 8.81 14.92
CA ARG A 243 -29.63 8.86 16.17
C ARG A 243 -29.91 7.61 17.02
N ASN A 244 -31.17 7.26 17.22
CA ASN A 244 -31.55 6.11 18.03
C ASN A 244 -31.04 4.79 17.44
N GLN A 245 -31.13 4.61 16.12
CA GLN A 245 -30.58 3.43 15.43
C GLN A 245 -29.06 3.34 15.60
N VAL A 246 -28.34 4.46 15.44
CA VAL A 246 -26.89 4.51 15.67
C VAL A 246 -26.56 4.18 17.12
N VAL A 247 -27.25 4.77 18.09
CA VAL A 247 -27.07 4.46 19.52
C VAL A 247 -27.43 3.01 19.83
N GLU A 248 -28.44 2.44 19.19
CA GLU A 248 -28.85 1.06 19.37
C GLU A 248 -27.79 0.08 18.85
N VAL A 249 -27.22 0.33 17.67
CA VAL A 249 -26.17 -0.51 17.07
C VAL A 249 -24.86 -0.34 17.84
N THR A 250 -24.48 0.90 18.12
CA THR A 250 -23.20 1.21 18.77
C THR A 250 -23.23 0.98 20.27
N LYS A 251 -24.40 0.96 20.91
CA LYS A 251 -24.58 0.98 22.38
C LYS A 251 -23.84 2.14 23.04
N LEU A 252 -23.61 3.24 22.33
CA LEU A 252 -22.93 4.43 22.83
C LEU A 252 -23.87 5.63 22.75
N PRO A 253 -24.33 6.19 23.89
CA PRO A 253 -25.22 7.35 23.87
C PRO A 253 -24.52 8.58 23.31
N VAL A 254 -25.29 9.42 22.62
CA VAL A 254 -24.86 10.74 22.16
C VAL A 254 -25.09 11.75 23.28
N ARG A 255 -24.03 12.42 23.73
CA ARG A 255 -24.04 13.50 24.74
C ARG A 255 -24.62 14.77 24.12
N ALA A 256 -25.21 15.62 24.95
CA ALA A 256 -25.92 16.81 24.46
C ALA A 256 -24.98 17.93 24.00
N ASP A 257 -23.76 17.96 24.53
CA ASP A 257 -22.75 19.01 24.33
C ASP A 257 -21.64 18.61 23.35
N GLU A 258 -21.70 17.41 22.77
CA GLU A 258 -20.64 16.93 21.89
C GLU A 258 -20.90 17.25 20.41
N SER A 259 -19.83 17.55 19.70
CA SER A 259 -19.84 17.61 18.24
C SER A 259 -19.97 16.21 17.63
N ALA A 260 -20.44 16.11 16.38
CA ALA A 260 -20.47 14.86 15.65
C ALA A 260 -19.07 14.23 15.52
N SER A 261 -18.04 15.06 15.27
CA SER A 261 -16.64 14.64 15.24
C SER A 261 -16.20 14.01 16.57
N GLU A 262 -16.55 14.59 17.71
CA GLU A 262 -16.27 14.03 19.03
C GLU A 262 -17.01 12.74 19.31
N TYR A 263 -18.28 12.64 18.92
CA TYR A 263 -19.07 11.41 19.06
C TYR A 263 -18.43 10.26 18.27
N PHE A 264 -18.10 10.49 16.99
CA PHE A 264 -17.49 9.46 16.15
C PHE A 264 -16.05 9.13 16.57
N TYR A 265 -15.28 10.10 17.07
CA TYR A 265 -13.99 9.83 17.67
C TYR A 265 -14.13 8.94 18.92
N ARG A 266 -15.05 9.28 19.84
CA ARG A 266 -15.34 8.45 21.02
C ARG A 266 -15.77 7.05 20.61
N LEU A 267 -16.68 6.96 19.64
CA LEU A 267 -17.14 5.69 19.08
C LEU A 267 -15.96 4.83 18.60
N SER A 268 -15.04 5.42 17.83
CA SER A 268 -13.85 4.71 17.36
C SER A 268 -12.97 4.24 18.53
N SER A 269 -12.73 5.10 19.52
CA SER A 269 -11.85 4.79 20.66
C SER A 269 -12.43 3.76 21.66
N GLU A 270 -13.76 3.70 21.78
CA GLU A 270 -14.46 2.82 22.72
C GLU A 270 -14.91 1.50 22.10
N LYS A 271 -15.18 1.46 20.77
CA LYS A 271 -15.65 0.26 20.07
C LYS A 271 -14.57 -0.48 19.31
N LEU A 272 -13.42 0.14 19.01
CA LEU A 272 -12.26 -0.62 18.55
C LEU A 272 -11.87 -1.59 19.68
N PRO A 273 -11.87 -2.92 19.46
CA PRO A 273 -11.64 -3.86 20.54
C PRO A 273 -10.24 -3.64 21.10
N LYS A 274 -10.13 -3.44 22.42
CA LYS A 274 -8.83 -3.28 23.07
C LYS A 274 -8.20 -4.66 23.28
N PRO A 275 -6.89 -4.81 23.00
CA PRO A 275 -6.19 -6.06 23.28
C PRO A 275 -6.26 -6.36 24.78
N GLY A 276 -6.79 -7.54 25.14
CA GLY A 276 -6.97 -7.95 26.55
C GLY A 276 -8.41 -8.15 27.03
N THR A 277 -9.42 -7.86 26.20
CA THR A 277 -10.83 -8.19 26.51
C THR A 277 -11.17 -9.63 26.11
N ASN A 278 -12.19 -10.26 26.74
CA ASN A 278 -12.62 -11.66 26.51
C ASN A 278 -12.91 -12.04 25.04
N ASN A 279 -12.87 -11.10 24.10
CA ASN A 279 -13.03 -11.29 22.66
C ASN A 279 -11.70 -11.29 21.89
N GLN A 280 -10.58 -11.73 22.48
CA GLN A 280 -9.26 -11.78 21.83
C GLN A 280 -9.27 -12.48 20.46
N LEU A 281 -10.06 -13.56 20.30
CA LEU A 281 -10.20 -14.27 19.03
C LEU A 281 -11.01 -13.48 17.98
N GLY A 282 -12.10 -12.81 18.40
CA GLY A 282 -12.90 -11.97 17.51
C GLY A 282 -12.13 -10.72 17.06
N PHE A 283 -11.31 -10.16 17.96
CA PHE A 283 -10.40 -9.08 17.63
C PHE A 283 -9.31 -9.51 16.66
N LEU A 284 -8.64 -10.64 16.92
CA LEU A 284 -7.65 -11.20 16.01
C LEU A 284 -8.26 -11.51 14.63
N GLY A 285 -9.48 -12.05 14.59
CA GLY A 285 -10.21 -12.29 13.35
C GLY A 285 -10.53 -11.01 12.57
N PHE A 286 -11.08 -9.99 13.25
CA PHE A 286 -11.32 -8.67 12.65
C PHE A 286 -10.03 -8.02 12.14
N MET A 287 -8.94 -8.16 12.88
CA MET A 287 -7.61 -7.64 12.52
C MET A 287 -7.06 -8.31 11.27
N VAL A 288 -7.15 -9.64 11.19
CA VAL A 288 -6.75 -10.39 9.98
C VAL A 288 -7.60 -9.97 8.79
N VAL A 289 -8.92 -9.82 8.97
CA VAL A 289 -9.82 -9.35 7.90
C VAL A 289 -9.47 -7.93 7.46
N MET A 290 -9.23 -6.99 8.39
CA MET A 290 -8.83 -5.62 8.06
C MET A 290 -7.49 -5.56 7.33
N VAL A 291 -6.49 -6.33 7.78
CA VAL A 291 -5.20 -6.44 7.07
C VAL A 291 -5.41 -7.00 5.67
N LEU A 292 -6.23 -8.04 5.53
CA LEU A 292 -6.56 -8.62 4.23
C LEU A 292 -7.29 -7.62 3.35
N VAL A 293 -8.27 -6.88 3.86
CA VAL A 293 -9.03 -5.87 3.10
C VAL A 293 -8.11 -4.73 2.65
N VAL A 294 -7.30 -4.18 3.55
CA VAL A 294 -6.31 -3.14 3.23
C VAL A 294 -5.30 -3.66 2.22
N TYR A 295 -4.79 -4.88 2.42
CA TYR A 295 -3.89 -5.54 1.47
C TYR A 295 -4.54 -5.73 0.10
N TRP A 296 -5.76 -6.24 0.03
CA TRP A 296 -6.50 -6.46 -1.22
C TRP A 296 -6.83 -5.13 -1.92
N ALA A 297 -7.22 -4.09 -1.19
CA ALA A 297 -7.44 -2.75 -1.72
C ALA A 297 -6.15 -2.15 -2.30
N LEU A 298 -5.05 -2.20 -1.55
CA LEU A 298 -3.72 -1.81 -2.04
C LEU A 298 -3.33 -2.63 -3.27
N MET A 299 -3.58 -3.94 -3.27
CA MET A 299 -3.28 -4.81 -4.41
C MET A 299 -4.11 -4.50 -5.64
N PHE A 300 -5.39 -4.12 -5.48
CA PHE A 300 -6.24 -3.67 -6.57
C PHE A 300 -5.71 -2.36 -7.19
N PHE A 301 -5.39 -1.37 -6.35
CA PHE A 301 -4.76 -0.13 -6.80
C PHE A 301 -3.39 -0.37 -7.45
N LEU A 302 -2.57 -1.25 -6.89
CA LEU A 302 -1.29 -1.65 -7.46
C LEU A 302 -1.44 -2.43 -8.76
N THR A 303 -2.55 -3.13 -8.97
CA THR A 303 -2.85 -3.81 -10.24
C THR A 303 -3.20 -2.81 -11.33
N ILE A 304 -3.87 -1.71 -11.00
CA ILE A 304 -4.11 -0.60 -11.92
C ILE A 304 -2.81 0.17 -12.18
N ALA A 305 -2.05 0.49 -11.12
CA ALA A 305 -0.73 1.12 -11.21
C ALA A 305 0.32 0.21 -11.89
N ARG A 306 0.09 -1.11 -11.96
CA ARG A 306 0.94 -2.10 -12.63
C ARG A 306 1.16 -1.75 -14.10
N ILE A 307 0.10 -1.31 -14.76
CA ILE A 307 0.12 -1.02 -16.20
C ILE A 307 0.59 0.41 -16.42
N LEU A 308 0.07 1.36 -15.65
CA LEU A 308 0.28 2.80 -15.86
C LEU A 308 1.62 3.32 -15.32
N ILE A 309 2.12 2.79 -14.20
CA ILE A 309 3.28 3.37 -13.48
C ILE A 309 4.46 2.40 -13.45
N LEU A 310 4.21 1.14 -13.06
CA LEU A 310 5.28 0.15 -12.89
C LEU A 310 5.95 -0.26 -14.21
N SER A 311 5.20 -0.30 -15.31
CA SER A 311 5.73 -0.59 -16.64
C SER A 311 6.73 0.48 -17.13
N PRO A 312 6.39 1.78 -17.20
CA PRO A 312 7.35 2.81 -17.58
C PRO A 312 8.50 2.95 -16.57
N LEU A 313 8.25 2.77 -15.27
CA LEU A 313 9.31 2.79 -14.26
C LEU A 313 10.33 1.65 -14.49
N SER A 314 9.86 0.44 -14.78
CA SER A 314 10.74 -0.70 -15.08
C SER A 314 11.59 -0.47 -16.33
N TRP A 315 11.03 0.21 -17.33
CA TRP A 315 11.74 0.62 -18.55
C TRP A 315 12.80 1.70 -18.25
N LEU A 316 12.47 2.67 -17.40
CA LEU A 316 13.41 3.71 -16.96
C LEU A 316 14.60 3.11 -16.20
N ILE A 317 14.34 2.22 -15.25
CA ILE A 317 15.39 1.52 -14.48
C ILE A 317 16.30 0.73 -15.43
N TYR A 318 15.73 -0.01 -16.39
CA TYR A 318 16.52 -0.71 -17.42
C TYR A 318 17.43 0.25 -18.21
N ARG A 319 16.93 1.43 -18.62
CA ARG A 319 17.74 2.41 -19.34
C ARG A 319 18.88 2.98 -18.51
N ILE A 320 18.63 3.28 -17.23
CA ILE A 320 19.66 3.78 -16.30
C ILE A 320 20.75 2.72 -16.13
N LEU A 321 20.38 1.46 -15.93
CA LEU A 321 21.32 0.35 -15.78
C LEU A 321 22.15 0.09 -17.05
N ALA A 322 21.52 0.20 -18.22
CA ALA A 322 22.21 0.09 -19.51
C ALA A 322 23.19 1.26 -19.73
N ALA A 323 22.78 2.49 -19.41
CA ALA A 323 23.62 3.68 -19.53
C ALA A 323 24.83 3.65 -18.57
N MET A 324 24.66 3.07 -17.38
CA MET A 324 25.75 2.87 -16.41
C MET A 324 26.68 1.71 -16.78
N GLY A 325 26.42 0.98 -17.87
CA GLY A 325 27.23 -0.18 -18.28
C GLY A 325 27.16 -1.35 -17.30
N VAL A 326 26.10 -1.44 -16.48
CA VAL A 326 25.95 -2.49 -15.46
C VAL A 326 25.31 -3.75 -16.04
N VAL A 327 24.48 -3.56 -17.06
CA VAL A 327 23.73 -4.61 -17.76
C VAL A 327 24.37 -4.86 -19.12
N TYR A 328 24.79 -6.09 -19.37
CA TYR A 328 25.29 -6.52 -20.67
C TYR A 328 24.34 -7.56 -21.26
N ILE A 329 24.01 -7.40 -22.55
CA ILE A 329 23.30 -8.41 -23.32
C ILE A 329 24.36 -9.29 -23.98
N GLU A 330 24.64 -10.44 -23.37
CA GLU A 330 25.51 -11.46 -23.93
C GLU A 330 24.73 -12.34 -24.91
N ARG A 331 25.26 -12.50 -26.12
CA ARG A 331 24.74 -13.52 -27.06
C ARG A 331 25.36 -14.85 -26.68
N VAL A 332 24.54 -15.81 -26.28
CA VAL A 332 24.97 -17.18 -25.99
C VAL A 332 24.58 -18.06 -27.17
N MET A 333 25.57 -18.66 -27.82
CA MET A 333 25.34 -19.72 -28.79
C MET A 333 24.84 -20.95 -28.02
N ALA A 334 23.62 -21.40 -28.29
CA ALA A 334 23.13 -22.66 -27.75
C ALA A 334 23.82 -23.80 -28.53
N GLU A 335 24.61 -24.65 -27.85
CA GLU A 335 25.02 -25.94 -28.41
C GLU A 335 23.76 -26.78 -28.64
N LYS A 336 23.59 -27.28 -29.87
CA LYS A 336 22.55 -28.26 -30.20
C LYS A 336 22.88 -29.55 -29.45
N GLU A 337 22.01 -29.98 -28.54
CA GLU A 337 21.97 -31.40 -28.18
C GLU A 337 21.49 -32.18 -29.41
N GLU A 338 22.41 -32.86 -30.08
CA GLU A 338 22.06 -33.91 -31.04
C GLU A 338 21.51 -35.10 -30.25
N LEU A 339 20.18 -35.20 -30.17
CA LEU A 339 19.51 -36.45 -29.81
C LEU A 339 19.84 -37.49 -30.89
N THR A 340 20.90 -38.26 -30.66
CA THR A 340 21.17 -39.49 -31.40
C THR A 340 20.16 -40.52 -30.94
N ILE A 341 19.07 -40.64 -31.68
CA ILE A 341 18.17 -41.80 -31.59
C ILE A 341 18.94 -42.98 -32.18
N LYS A 342 19.23 -43.99 -31.36
CA LYS A 342 19.77 -45.29 -31.81
C LYS A 342 18.66 -46.18 -32.35
#